data_AF-A0A0M9EW89-F1
#
_entry.id   AF-A0A0M9EW89-F1
#
_cell.length_a   1.000
_cell.length_b   1.000
_cell.length_c   1.000
_cell.angle_alpha   90.00
_cell.angle_beta   90.00
_cell.angle_gamma   90.00
#
_symmetry.space_group_name_H-M   'P 1'
#
loop_
_entity.id
_entity.type
_entity.pdbx_description
1 polymer ?
#
loop_
_entity_poly.entity_id
_entity_poly.type
_entity_poly.pdbx_seq_one_letter_code
_entity_poly.pdbx_strand_id
1 'polypeptide(L)'
;MAPAARTRISTYIKGEDECPSTLRARLRDDPPAKHSPVKPAPCQSLYQQLHASLGNHGNAPKRQKMPVEEPETNDPATQLRGNSATEHLEKAHAQVQTEIKRFSDESSKTLAQSRDLYANIEYPLSKTLCDSEDYPRASVEVYLNHLKQDIAAAREQVVRLSAEWEECCRIEEEAWNEFKRGFEDRGRGANGVDEEVNAAAEEFKQEARAITEANCQLLDEVDQDFKQKIQEETQKIMASLLAGI
;
A
#
# COMPACT_ATOMS: atom_id res chain seq x y z
N MET A 1 22.87 26.95 46.08
CA MET A 1 22.17 25.66 46.21
C MET A 1 21.61 25.30 44.85
N ALA A 2 21.97 24.12 44.35
CA ALA A 2 21.76 23.69 42.96
C ALA A 2 20.32 23.22 42.68
N PRO A 3 19.81 23.36 41.44
CA PRO A 3 18.64 22.60 41.00
C PRO A 3 19.05 21.25 40.41
N ALA A 4 18.41 20.19 40.92
CA ALA A 4 18.64 18.81 40.54
C ALA A 4 18.12 18.51 39.12
N ALA A 5 19.01 18.05 38.24
CA ALA A 5 18.66 17.49 36.95
C ALA A 5 17.99 16.11 37.14
N ARG A 6 16.76 15.96 36.65
CA ARG A 6 15.97 14.74 36.73
C ARG A 6 16.21 13.90 35.46
N THR A 7 17.18 13.00 35.52
CA THR A 7 17.49 12.05 34.45
C THR A 7 16.38 10.99 34.38
N ARG A 8 15.58 10.97 33.31
CA ARG A 8 14.67 9.85 33.00
C ARG A 8 15.48 8.76 32.29
N ILE A 9 15.66 7.65 32.99
CA ILE A 9 16.14 6.38 32.42
C ILE A 9 14.99 5.78 31.62
N SER A 10 15.11 5.76 30.29
CA SER A 10 14.22 5.02 29.39
C SER A 10 14.66 3.56 29.41
N THR A 11 13.91 2.73 30.14
CA THR A 11 14.09 1.29 30.17
C THR A 11 13.63 0.69 28.84
N TYR A 12 14.61 0.21 28.08
CA TYR A 12 14.46 -0.64 26.91
C TYR A 12 13.84 -1.98 27.35
N ILE A 13 12.59 -2.25 26.97
CA ILE A 13 11.99 -3.59 27.09
C ILE A 13 12.30 -4.34 25.80
N LYS A 14 12.98 -5.48 25.94
CA LYS A 14 13.34 -6.41 24.86
C LYS A 14 12.88 -7.81 25.26
N GLY A 15 12.19 -8.50 24.33
CA GLY A 15 11.71 -9.89 24.42
C GLY A 15 10.29 -9.96 25.00
N GLU A 16 9.32 -10.69 24.44
CA GLU A 16 9.41 -11.99 23.78
C GLU A 16 8.24 -12.22 22.80
N ASP A 17 8.51 -13.04 21.78
CA ASP A 17 7.61 -13.92 21.03
C ASP A 17 6.28 -13.40 20.45
N GLU A 18 6.36 -12.81 19.25
CA GLU A 18 5.24 -12.85 18.29
C GLU A 18 5.73 -13.44 16.96
N CYS A 19 5.16 -14.61 16.62
CA CYS A 19 5.25 -15.23 15.31
C CYS A 19 5.06 -14.19 14.19
N PRO A 20 5.95 -14.11 13.18
CA PRO A 20 5.77 -13.21 12.06
C PRO A 20 4.78 -13.82 11.07
N SER A 21 3.49 -13.83 11.41
CA SER A 21 2.41 -14.35 10.58
C SER A 21 1.59 -13.23 9.94
N THR A 22 2.27 -12.25 9.33
CA THR A 22 1.61 -11.35 8.38
C THR A 22 2.40 -11.24 7.08
N LEU A 23 1.69 -11.41 5.97
CA LEU A 23 2.20 -11.27 4.59
C LEU A 23 2.88 -9.90 4.37
N ARG A 24 2.46 -8.89 5.14
CA ARG A 24 3.03 -7.54 5.19
C ARG A 24 4.45 -7.47 5.74
N ALA A 25 4.83 -8.33 6.69
CA ALA A 25 6.18 -8.34 7.26
C ALA A 25 7.20 -8.84 6.22
N ARG A 26 6.84 -9.86 5.43
CA ARG A 26 7.71 -10.40 4.37
C ARG A 26 7.97 -9.43 3.20
N LEU A 27 7.10 -8.44 3.00
CA LEU A 27 7.21 -7.46 1.91
C LEU A 27 8.13 -6.28 2.23
N ARG A 28 8.54 -6.10 3.50
CA ARG A 28 9.33 -4.93 3.92
C ARG A 28 10.83 -5.20 4.09
N ASP A 29 11.24 -6.46 4.17
CA ASP A 29 12.63 -6.81 4.51
C ASP A 29 13.52 -7.15 3.32
N ASP A 30 13.00 -7.16 2.09
CA ASP A 30 13.85 -7.33 0.90
C ASP A 30 14.31 -5.96 0.37
N PRO A 31 15.60 -5.61 0.50
CA PRO A 31 16.13 -4.44 -0.19
C PRO A 31 16.05 -4.68 -1.71
N PRO A 32 15.74 -3.65 -2.52
CA PRO A 32 15.63 -3.80 -3.97
C PRO A 32 16.95 -4.33 -4.54
N ALA A 33 16.86 -5.41 -5.32
CA ALA A 33 18.00 -6.01 -5.99
C ALA A 33 18.75 -4.94 -6.80
N LYS A 34 20.01 -4.66 -6.45
CA LYS A 34 20.84 -3.61 -7.05
C LYS A 34 21.30 -3.91 -8.49
N HIS A 35 20.88 -5.03 -9.07
CA HIS A 35 21.27 -5.42 -10.41
C HIS A 35 20.10 -6.05 -11.15
N SER A 36 19.66 -5.40 -12.24
CA SER A 36 18.88 -6.07 -13.28
C SER A 36 19.77 -7.10 -13.96
N PRO A 37 19.34 -8.37 -14.12
CA PRO A 37 20.02 -9.28 -15.02
C PRO A 37 19.74 -8.81 -16.45
N VAL A 38 20.68 -8.02 -16.99
CA VAL A 38 20.76 -7.70 -18.42
C VAL A 38 21.23 -8.95 -19.15
N LYS A 39 20.34 -9.93 -19.30
CA LYS A 39 20.29 -10.89 -20.41
C LYS A 39 19.13 -11.86 -20.17
N PRO A 40 18.18 -11.99 -21.12
CA PRO A 40 17.27 -13.12 -21.10
C PRO A 40 18.09 -14.40 -21.20
N ALA A 41 17.79 -15.38 -20.34
CA ALA A 41 18.34 -16.71 -20.46
C ALA A 41 18.06 -17.23 -21.88
N PRO A 42 18.99 -17.93 -22.54
CA PRO A 42 18.73 -18.52 -23.85
C PRO A 42 17.54 -19.48 -23.69
N CYS A 43 16.40 -19.12 -24.26
CA CYS A 43 15.27 -20.03 -24.42
C CYS A 43 15.69 -21.09 -25.45
N GLN A 44 16.50 -22.06 -25.04
CA GLN A 44 16.57 -23.33 -25.74
C GLN A 44 15.20 -23.95 -25.57
N SER A 45 14.42 -23.84 -26.64
CA SER A 45 13.09 -24.40 -26.77
C SER A 45 13.12 -25.89 -26.42
N LEU A 46 12.58 -26.25 -25.26
CA LEU A 46 12.31 -27.65 -24.89
C LEU A 46 11.54 -28.38 -26.00
N TYR A 47 10.77 -27.64 -26.79
CA TYR A 47 10.08 -28.11 -27.99
C TYR A 47 11.04 -28.63 -29.07
N GLN A 48 12.16 -27.93 -29.33
CA GLN A 48 13.19 -28.42 -30.26
C GLN A 48 13.90 -29.66 -29.74
N GLN A 49 14.13 -29.73 -28.43
CA GLN A 49 14.80 -30.88 -27.81
C GLN A 49 13.92 -32.15 -27.82
N LEU A 50 12.60 -31.99 -27.64
CA LEU A 50 11.61 -33.07 -27.79
C LEU A 50 11.47 -33.53 -29.25
N HIS A 51 11.45 -32.61 -30.21
CA HIS A 51 11.40 -32.98 -31.63
C HIS A 51 12.66 -33.72 -32.10
N ALA A 52 13.84 -33.36 -31.59
CA ALA A 52 15.09 -34.04 -31.90
C ALA A 52 15.15 -35.47 -31.32
N SER A 53 14.51 -35.71 -30.17
CA SER A 53 14.48 -37.03 -29.52
C SER A 53 13.42 -37.97 -30.09
N LEU A 54 12.32 -37.44 -30.65
CA LEU A 54 11.26 -38.23 -31.29
C LEU A 54 11.45 -38.43 -32.81
N GLY A 55 12.28 -37.63 -33.47
CA GLY A 55 12.43 -37.60 -34.94
C GLY A 55 13.28 -38.70 -35.58
N ASN A 56 13.95 -39.57 -34.81
CA ASN A 56 14.98 -40.47 -35.36
C ASN A 56 14.66 -41.98 -35.36
N HIS A 57 13.42 -42.41 -35.12
CA HIS A 57 13.03 -43.82 -35.27
C HIS A 57 12.51 -44.20 -36.68
N GLY A 58 12.81 -43.38 -37.69
CA GLY A 58 12.32 -43.54 -39.06
C GLY A 58 13.37 -43.93 -40.09
N ASN A 59 14.41 -44.71 -39.76
CA ASN A 59 15.31 -45.27 -40.77
C ASN A 59 15.75 -46.70 -40.42
N ALA A 60 14.82 -47.65 -40.63
CA ALA A 60 15.19 -49.06 -40.76
C ALA A 60 15.71 -49.31 -42.19
N PRO A 61 16.88 -49.93 -42.39
CA PRO A 61 17.36 -50.26 -43.73
C PRO A 61 16.46 -51.34 -44.37
N LYS A 62 16.08 -51.09 -45.63
CA LYS A 62 15.27 -51.98 -46.49
C LYS A 62 15.91 -53.37 -46.56
N ARG A 63 15.25 -54.38 -45.97
CA ARG A 63 15.55 -55.80 -46.25
C ARG A 63 15.09 -56.14 -47.67
N GLN A 64 16.05 -56.46 -48.54
CA GLN A 64 15.81 -57.11 -49.82
C GLN A 64 15.18 -58.50 -49.59
N LYS A 65 14.17 -58.82 -50.40
CA LYS A 65 13.56 -60.15 -50.52
C LYS A 65 14.51 -61.07 -51.30
N MET A 66 14.73 -62.27 -50.78
CA MET A 66 15.00 -63.50 -51.55
C MET A 66 14.42 -64.70 -50.76
N PRO A 67 14.11 -65.83 -51.43
CA PRO A 67 12.99 -66.70 -51.06
C PRO A 67 13.38 -67.90 -50.18
N VAL A 68 12.40 -68.33 -49.39
CA VAL A 68 12.02 -69.71 -49.01
C VAL A 68 13.15 -70.69 -48.68
N GLU A 69 13.24 -71.10 -47.42
CA GLU A 69 13.37 -72.51 -47.01
C GLU A 69 12.74 -72.68 -45.63
N GLU A 70 11.77 -73.60 -45.53
CA GLU A 70 11.31 -74.14 -44.25
C GLU A 70 12.45 -74.96 -43.62
N PRO A 71 12.46 -75.05 -42.29
CA PRO A 71 12.33 -76.39 -41.75
C PRO A 71 11.27 -76.47 -40.67
N GLU A 72 10.48 -77.53 -40.77
CA GLU A 72 9.70 -78.14 -39.71
C GLU A 72 10.51 -78.16 -38.40
N THR A 73 9.92 -77.68 -37.32
CA THR A 73 10.24 -78.16 -35.97
C THR A 73 9.08 -77.84 -35.04
N ASN A 74 8.19 -78.83 -34.89
CA ASN A 74 7.19 -78.87 -33.85
C ASN A 74 7.90 -79.08 -32.50
N ASP A 75 8.37 -78.00 -31.88
CA ASP A 75 8.88 -77.99 -30.51
C ASP A 75 7.80 -77.45 -29.55
N PRO A 76 7.20 -78.28 -28.67
CA PRO A 76 6.18 -77.85 -27.72
C PRO A 76 6.69 -76.82 -26.69
N ALA A 77 8.00 -76.61 -26.56
CA ALA A 77 8.57 -75.55 -25.73
C ALA A 77 8.32 -74.13 -26.30
N THR A 78 8.09 -73.99 -27.60
CA THR A 78 7.81 -72.68 -28.23
C THR A 78 6.34 -72.26 -28.09
N GLN A 79 5.40 -73.20 -28.00
CA GLN A 79 3.97 -72.90 -27.77
C GLN A 79 3.67 -72.43 -26.34
N LEU A 80 4.36 -72.97 -25.33
CA LEU A 80 4.16 -72.55 -23.93
C LEU A 80 4.81 -71.20 -23.60
N ARG A 81 5.87 -70.81 -24.32
CA ARG A 81 6.54 -69.51 -24.14
C ARG A 81 5.81 -68.36 -24.83
N GLY A 82 5.10 -68.64 -25.93
CA GLY A 82 4.32 -67.65 -26.67
C GLY A 82 3.07 -67.18 -25.93
N ASN A 83 2.33 -68.09 -25.29
CA ASN A 83 1.06 -67.76 -24.63
C ASN A 83 1.27 -66.95 -23.34
N SER A 84 2.26 -67.31 -22.51
CA SER A 84 2.57 -66.54 -21.29
C SER A 84 3.17 -65.17 -21.60
N ALA A 85 4.07 -65.05 -22.59
CA ALA A 85 4.66 -63.77 -22.96
C ALA A 85 3.65 -62.80 -23.59
N THR A 86 2.70 -63.31 -24.38
CA THR A 86 1.63 -62.50 -24.96
C THR A 86 0.62 -62.05 -23.91
N GLU A 87 0.22 -62.91 -22.97
CA GLU A 87 -0.62 -62.52 -21.82
C GLU A 87 0.05 -61.44 -20.95
N HIS A 88 1.35 -61.56 -20.69
CA HIS A 88 2.10 -60.55 -19.95
C HIS A 88 2.17 -59.21 -20.70
N LEU A 89 2.32 -59.25 -22.03
CA LEU A 89 2.35 -58.05 -22.87
C LEU A 89 0.97 -57.38 -22.94
N GLU A 90 -0.11 -58.15 -23.07
CA GLU A 90 -1.48 -57.63 -23.02
C GLU A 90 -1.79 -56.99 -21.67
N LYS A 91 -1.38 -57.65 -20.57
CA LYS A 91 -1.55 -57.11 -19.22
C LYS A 91 -0.73 -55.83 -19.01
N ALA A 92 0.52 -55.80 -19.48
CA ALA A 92 1.35 -54.60 -19.43
C ALA A 92 0.76 -53.46 -20.28
N HIS A 93 0.23 -53.77 -21.46
CA HIS A 93 -0.44 -52.79 -22.31
C HIS A 93 -1.72 -52.24 -21.63
N ALA A 94 -2.55 -53.11 -21.04
CA ALA A 94 -3.72 -52.68 -20.29
C ALA A 94 -3.36 -51.79 -19.09
N GLN A 95 -2.26 -52.10 -18.40
CA GLN A 95 -1.75 -51.28 -17.29
C GLN A 95 -1.25 -49.92 -17.78
N VAL A 96 -0.49 -49.87 -18.87
CA VAL A 96 -0.03 -48.62 -19.49
C VAL A 96 -1.22 -47.77 -19.94
N GLN A 97 -2.23 -48.36 -20.58
CA GLN A 97 -3.44 -47.64 -20.98
C GLN A 97 -4.22 -47.09 -19.77
N THR A 98 -4.22 -47.82 -18.66
CA THR A 98 -4.84 -47.35 -17.41
C THR A 98 -4.09 -46.15 -16.85
N GLU A 99 -2.76 -46.19 -16.81
CA GLU A 99 -1.94 -45.07 -16.36
C GLU A 99 -2.05 -43.85 -17.29
N ILE A 100 -2.12 -44.06 -18.61
CA ILE A 100 -2.34 -42.97 -19.59
C ILE A 100 -3.67 -42.27 -19.31
N LYS A 101 -4.75 -43.02 -19.09
CA LYS A 101 -6.05 -42.43 -18.75
C LYS A 101 -6.00 -41.68 -17.44
N ARG A 102 -5.42 -42.28 -16.41
CA ARG A 102 -5.24 -41.63 -15.11
C ARG A 102 -4.48 -40.31 -15.23
N PHE A 103 -3.36 -40.31 -15.95
CA PHE A 103 -2.56 -39.11 -16.18
C PHE A 103 -3.35 -38.03 -16.95
N SER A 104 -4.12 -38.43 -17.96
CA SER A 104 -4.99 -37.52 -18.71
C SER A 104 -6.05 -36.86 -17.83
N ASP A 105 -6.71 -37.65 -16.98
CA ASP A 105 -7.75 -37.16 -16.08
C ASP A 105 -7.17 -36.21 -15.03
N GLU A 106 -6.03 -36.58 -14.44
CA GLU A 106 -5.33 -35.78 -13.43
C GLU A 106 -4.81 -34.47 -14.03
N SER A 107 -4.20 -34.51 -15.22
CA SER A 107 -3.74 -33.32 -15.95
C SER A 107 -4.90 -32.38 -16.29
N SER A 108 -6.03 -32.93 -16.75
CA SER A 108 -7.23 -32.14 -17.07
C SER A 108 -7.81 -31.47 -15.83
N LYS A 109 -7.85 -32.19 -14.70
CA LYS A 109 -8.29 -31.65 -13.41
C LYS A 109 -7.38 -30.53 -12.92
N THR A 110 -6.07 -30.71 -12.99
CA THR A 110 -5.11 -29.66 -12.59
C THR A 110 -5.21 -28.44 -13.49
N LEU A 111 -5.39 -28.62 -14.81
CA LEU A 111 -5.56 -27.50 -15.74
C LEU A 111 -6.83 -26.70 -15.42
N ALA A 112 -7.95 -27.38 -15.17
CA ALA A 112 -9.19 -26.74 -14.75
C ALA A 112 -9.01 -25.92 -13.45
N GLN A 113 -8.38 -26.52 -12.43
CA GLN A 113 -8.07 -25.81 -11.18
C GLN A 113 -7.18 -24.59 -11.40
N SER A 114 -6.16 -24.69 -12.27
CA SER A 114 -5.30 -23.54 -12.59
C SER A 114 -6.10 -22.42 -13.25
N ARG A 115 -6.99 -22.76 -14.18
CA ARG A 115 -7.84 -21.81 -14.90
C ARG A 115 -8.76 -21.07 -13.93
N ASP A 116 -9.38 -21.78 -13.00
CA ASP A 116 -10.24 -21.18 -11.98
C ASP A 116 -9.45 -20.23 -11.07
N LEU A 117 -8.23 -20.61 -10.70
CA LEU A 117 -7.35 -19.81 -9.87
C LEU A 117 -6.90 -18.53 -10.60
N TYR A 118 -6.56 -18.63 -11.88
CA TYR A 118 -6.24 -17.46 -12.70
C TYR A 118 -7.46 -16.57 -12.94
N ALA A 119 -8.65 -17.13 -13.14
CA ALA A 119 -9.88 -16.35 -13.29
C ALA A 119 -10.20 -15.51 -12.03
N ASN A 120 -9.94 -16.08 -10.84
CA ASN A 120 -10.09 -15.37 -9.56
C ASN A 120 -9.09 -14.21 -9.39
N ILE A 121 -7.98 -14.22 -10.11
CA ILE A 121 -6.94 -13.17 -10.05
C ILE A 121 -7.14 -12.15 -11.19
N GLU A 122 -7.44 -12.63 -12.40
CA GLU A 122 -7.55 -11.83 -13.62
C GLU A 122 -8.70 -10.82 -13.56
N TYR A 123 -9.87 -11.22 -13.05
CA TYR A 123 -11.04 -10.33 -13.01
C TYR A 123 -10.88 -9.16 -12.02
N PRO A 124 -10.45 -9.36 -10.76
CA PRO A 124 -10.17 -8.24 -9.87
C PRO A 124 -9.05 -7.34 -10.40
N LEU A 125 -7.99 -7.93 -10.94
CA LEU A 125 -6.87 -7.13 -11.47
C LEU A 125 -7.28 -6.28 -12.67
N SER A 126 -8.06 -6.82 -13.62
CA SER A 126 -8.60 -6.05 -14.76
C SER A 126 -9.59 -4.96 -14.33
N LYS A 127 -10.27 -5.11 -13.18
CA LYS A 127 -11.09 -4.02 -12.60
C LYS A 127 -10.26 -2.94 -11.92
N THR A 128 -9.06 -3.28 -11.44
CA THR A 128 -8.12 -2.32 -10.82
C THR A 128 -7.16 -1.67 -11.82
N LEU A 129 -6.84 -2.38 -12.90
CA LEU A 129 -6.17 -1.82 -14.06
C LEU A 129 -7.16 -0.88 -14.71
N CYS A 130 -6.99 0.40 -14.42
CA CYS A 130 -7.59 1.46 -15.19
C CYS A 130 -7.08 1.29 -16.62
N ASP A 131 -7.83 0.60 -17.48
CA ASP A 131 -7.50 0.27 -18.89
C ASP A 131 -7.41 1.50 -19.81
N SER A 132 -7.08 2.65 -19.28
CA SER A 132 -6.72 3.84 -20.04
C SER A 132 -5.44 4.39 -19.44
N GLU A 133 -4.41 4.52 -20.26
CA GLU A 133 -3.14 5.15 -19.86
C GLU A 133 -3.33 6.59 -19.35
N ASP A 134 -4.47 7.23 -19.65
CA ASP A 134 -4.73 8.64 -19.41
C ASP A 134 -5.74 8.97 -18.30
N TYR A 135 -6.75 8.15 -18.01
CA TYR A 135 -7.90 8.55 -17.18
C TYR A 135 -7.60 8.72 -15.67
N PRO A 136 -6.85 7.82 -14.99
CA PRO A 136 -6.51 8.04 -13.58
C PRO A 136 -5.44 9.14 -13.43
N ARG A 137 -4.53 9.28 -14.40
CA ARG A 137 -3.48 10.31 -14.36
C ARG A 137 -4.07 11.71 -14.55
N ALA A 138 -4.97 11.89 -15.53
CA ALA A 138 -5.64 13.17 -15.75
C ALA A 138 -6.47 13.59 -14.54
N SER A 139 -7.17 12.64 -13.90
CA SER A 139 -7.99 12.92 -12.72
C SER A 139 -7.12 13.33 -11.51
N VAL A 140 -6.05 12.59 -11.23
CA VAL A 140 -5.13 12.91 -10.13
C VAL A 140 -4.40 14.24 -10.37
N GLU A 141 -3.99 14.51 -11.61
CA GLU A 141 -3.36 15.77 -11.97
C GLU A 141 -4.30 16.97 -11.78
N VAL A 142 -5.57 16.85 -12.16
CA VAL A 142 -6.58 17.87 -11.90
C VAL A 142 -6.75 18.12 -10.40
N TYR A 143 -6.90 17.06 -9.59
CA TYR A 143 -7.00 17.19 -8.13
C TYR A 143 -5.75 17.84 -7.50
N LEU A 144 -4.56 17.45 -7.95
CA LEU A 144 -3.30 18.06 -7.48
C LEU A 144 -3.19 19.52 -7.88
N ASN A 145 -3.66 19.90 -9.07
CA ASN A 145 -3.66 21.28 -9.51
C ASN A 145 -4.67 22.13 -8.72
N HIS A 146 -5.87 21.62 -8.46
CA HIS A 146 -6.83 22.28 -7.57
C HIS A 146 -6.25 22.48 -6.17
N LEU A 147 -5.64 21.44 -5.58
CA LEU A 147 -5.05 21.55 -4.25
C LEU A 147 -3.91 22.59 -4.22
N LYS A 148 -3.08 22.67 -5.27
CA LYS A 148 -2.06 23.72 -5.39
C LYS A 148 -2.66 25.12 -5.44
N GLN A 149 -3.78 25.30 -6.16
CA GLN A 149 -4.49 26.57 -6.22
C GLN A 149 -5.06 26.95 -4.86
N ASP A 150 -5.71 26.01 -4.17
CA ASP A 150 -6.26 26.23 -2.83
C ASP A 150 -5.17 26.60 -1.82
N ILE A 151 -4.01 25.93 -1.87
CA ILE A 151 -2.85 26.26 -1.04
C ILE A 151 -2.33 27.67 -1.35
N ALA A 152 -2.28 28.06 -2.62
CA ALA A 152 -1.84 29.39 -3.01
C ALA A 152 -2.80 30.48 -2.50
N ALA A 153 -4.12 30.26 -2.66
CA ALA A 153 -5.15 31.17 -2.16
C ALA A 153 -5.12 31.29 -0.63
N ALA A 154 -4.95 30.17 0.09
CA ALA A 154 -4.81 30.18 1.54
C ALA A 154 -3.58 30.98 2.00
N ARG A 155 -2.44 30.82 1.31
CA ARG A 155 -1.23 31.60 1.60
C ARG A 155 -1.43 33.10 1.39
N GLU A 156 -2.12 33.50 0.32
CA GLU A 156 -2.46 34.89 0.08
C GLU A 156 -3.34 35.47 1.21
N GLN A 157 -4.35 34.71 1.65
CA GLN A 157 -5.19 35.12 2.77
C GLN A 157 -4.40 35.28 4.08
N VAL A 158 -3.46 34.38 4.36
CA VAL A 158 -2.59 34.48 5.54
C VAL A 158 -1.75 35.76 5.50
N VAL A 159 -1.15 36.09 4.35
CA VAL A 159 -0.36 37.32 4.19
C VAL A 159 -1.24 38.56 4.37
N ARG A 160 -2.43 38.58 3.78
CA ARG A 160 -3.38 39.68 3.92
C ARG A 160 -3.79 39.88 5.39
N LEU A 161 -4.19 38.80 6.07
CA LEU A 161 -4.59 38.86 7.48
C LEU A 161 -3.42 39.29 8.39
N SER A 162 -2.19 38.89 8.07
CA SER A 162 -0.99 39.36 8.80
C SER A 162 -0.81 40.86 8.66
N ALA A 163 -0.99 41.42 7.45
CA ALA A 163 -0.89 42.85 7.22
C ALA A 163 -2.02 43.63 7.93
N GLU A 164 -3.26 43.12 7.89
CA GLU A 164 -4.39 43.70 8.63
C GLU A 164 -4.14 43.67 10.15
N TRP A 165 -3.58 42.58 10.67
CA TRP A 165 -3.20 42.46 12.07
C TRP A 165 -2.11 43.47 12.48
N GLU A 166 -1.03 43.58 11.68
CA GLU A 166 0.04 44.55 11.92
C GLU A 166 -0.48 45.99 11.92
N GLU A 167 -1.39 46.32 11.00
CA GLU A 167 -2.02 47.65 10.95
C GLU A 167 -2.91 47.89 12.18
N CYS A 168 -3.69 46.91 12.61
CA CYS A 168 -4.46 46.99 13.86
C CYS A 168 -3.55 47.25 15.06
N CYS A 169 -2.44 46.52 15.18
CA CYS A 169 -1.45 46.74 16.25
C CYS A 169 -0.86 48.15 16.19
N ARG A 170 -0.56 48.67 15.00
CA ARG A 170 -0.04 50.03 14.81
C ARG A 170 -1.07 51.07 15.26
N ILE A 171 -2.32 50.93 14.84
CA ILE A 171 -3.41 51.84 15.21
C ILE A 171 -3.64 51.79 16.73
N GLU A 172 -3.62 50.61 17.33
CA GLU A 172 -3.76 50.44 18.78
C GLU A 172 -2.60 51.11 19.52
N GLU A 173 -1.36 50.93 19.07
CA GLU A 173 -0.19 51.58 19.66
C GLU A 173 -0.27 53.10 19.53
N GLU A 174 -0.70 53.63 18.38
CA GLU A 174 -0.93 55.06 18.18
C GLU A 174 -1.99 55.60 19.14
N ALA A 175 -3.15 54.94 19.22
CA ALA A 175 -4.21 55.31 20.16
C ALA A 175 -3.72 55.27 21.62
N TRP A 176 -2.91 54.27 21.97
CA TRP A 176 -2.34 54.16 23.31
C TRP A 176 -1.33 55.27 23.62
N ASN A 177 -0.53 55.66 22.64
CA ASN A 177 0.41 56.78 22.75
C ASN A 177 -0.33 58.12 22.86
N GLU A 178 -1.41 58.32 22.10
CA GLU A 178 -2.26 59.52 22.22
C GLU A 178 -2.96 59.59 23.57
N PHE A 179 -3.47 58.47 24.05
CA PHE A 179 -4.07 58.35 25.38
C PHE A 179 -3.06 58.78 26.45
N LYS A 180 -1.84 58.20 26.46
CA LYS A 180 -0.77 58.57 27.40
C LYS A 180 -0.38 60.04 27.32
N ARG A 181 -0.19 60.57 26.11
CA ARG A 181 0.12 62.00 25.89
C ARG A 181 -0.97 62.89 26.48
N GLY A 182 -2.24 62.48 26.38
CA GLY A 182 -3.37 63.16 26.99
C GLY A 182 -3.34 63.23 28.53
N PHE A 183 -2.65 62.30 29.21
CA PHE A 183 -2.39 62.37 30.65
C PHE A 183 -1.17 63.25 30.97
N GLU A 184 -0.12 63.21 30.15
CA GLU A 184 1.08 64.02 30.34
C GLU A 184 0.81 65.51 30.10
N ASP A 185 0.01 65.86 29.09
CA ASP A 185 -0.37 67.24 28.79
C ASP A 185 -1.37 67.81 29.82
N ARG A 186 -2.21 66.97 30.43
CA ARG A 186 -3.07 67.35 31.58
C ARG A 186 -2.35 67.32 32.92
N GLY A 187 -1.19 66.66 33.00
CA GLY A 187 -0.43 66.41 34.21
C GLY A 187 0.32 67.63 34.78
N ARG A 188 0.22 68.81 34.15
CA ARG A 188 0.81 70.04 34.72
C ARG A 188 -0.13 70.82 35.65
N GLY A 189 -1.32 70.30 35.96
CA GLY A 189 -2.19 70.97 36.94
C GLY A 189 -3.48 70.23 37.26
N ALA A 190 -3.41 69.11 37.99
CA ALA A 190 -4.47 68.68 38.92
C ALA A 190 -4.01 67.42 39.65
N ASN A 191 -3.42 67.60 40.84
CA ASN A 191 -3.38 66.51 41.81
C ASN A 191 -4.80 66.25 42.28
N GLY A 192 -5.45 65.24 41.70
CA GLY A 192 -6.80 64.80 42.04
C GLY A 192 -7.48 64.17 40.84
N VAL A 193 -7.06 62.97 40.45
CA VAL A 193 -7.91 62.12 39.61
C VAL A 193 -9.06 61.67 40.50
N ASP A 194 -10.27 62.02 40.10
CA ASP A 194 -11.51 61.70 40.82
C ASP A 194 -11.62 60.18 41.06
N GLU A 195 -12.03 59.75 42.24
CA GLU A 195 -12.14 58.31 42.58
C GLU A 195 -13.05 57.57 41.59
N GLU A 196 -14.04 58.28 41.02
CA GLU A 196 -14.97 57.79 40.01
C GLU A 196 -14.28 57.45 38.68
N VAL A 197 -13.27 58.21 38.26
CA VAL A 197 -12.49 57.94 37.04
C VAL A 197 -11.60 56.71 37.22
N ASN A 198 -11.04 56.52 38.42
CA ASN A 198 -10.27 55.32 38.74
C ASN A 198 -11.18 54.08 38.83
N ALA A 199 -12.37 54.21 39.40
CA ALA A 199 -13.34 53.12 39.45
C ALA A 199 -13.77 52.67 38.05
N ALA A 200 -14.11 53.62 37.17
CA ALA A 200 -14.47 53.33 35.78
C ALA A 200 -13.30 52.70 34.99
N ALA A 201 -12.06 53.12 35.24
CA ALA A 201 -10.88 52.53 34.61
C ALA A 201 -10.61 51.09 35.07
N GLU A 202 -10.87 50.77 36.34
CA GLU A 202 -10.75 49.40 36.86
C GLU A 202 -11.89 48.50 36.36
N GLU A 203 -13.11 49.02 36.24
CA GLU A 203 -14.24 48.29 35.64
C GLU A 203 -13.94 47.95 34.17
N PHE A 204 -13.45 48.91 33.39
CA PHE A 204 -13.04 48.66 32.00
C PHE A 204 -11.91 47.62 31.90
N LYS A 205 -10.90 47.67 32.79
CA LYS A 205 -9.85 46.64 32.82
C LYS A 205 -10.39 45.26 33.14
N GLN A 206 -11.38 45.16 34.04
CA GLN A 206 -12.02 43.89 34.35
C GLN A 206 -12.81 43.36 33.16
N GLU A 207 -13.55 44.22 32.46
CA GLU A 207 -14.30 43.85 31.26
C GLU A 207 -13.35 43.39 30.13
N ALA A 208 -12.27 44.13 29.87
CA ALA A 208 -11.28 43.76 28.86
C ALA A 208 -10.61 42.39 29.18
N ARG A 209 -10.32 42.12 30.45
CA ARG A 209 -9.81 40.80 30.88
C ARG A 209 -10.85 39.71 30.67
N ALA A 210 -12.11 39.95 31.05
CA ALA A 210 -13.18 38.98 30.87
C ALA A 210 -13.41 38.62 29.39
N ILE A 211 -13.37 39.60 28.49
CA ILE A 211 -13.45 39.38 27.04
C ILE A 211 -12.26 38.55 26.55
N THR A 212 -11.05 38.88 26.99
CA THR A 212 -9.84 38.15 26.60
C THR A 212 -9.90 36.70 27.07
N GLU A 213 -10.30 36.46 28.31
CA GLU A 213 -10.46 35.12 28.88
C GLU A 213 -11.53 34.32 28.14
N ALA A 214 -12.67 34.93 27.83
CA ALA A 214 -13.74 34.28 27.06
C ALA A 214 -13.27 33.89 25.65
N ASN A 215 -12.54 34.77 24.96
CA ASN A 215 -11.99 34.47 23.63
C ASN A 215 -10.93 33.36 23.66
N CYS A 216 -10.06 33.33 24.68
CA CYS A 216 -9.10 32.25 24.87
C CYS A 216 -9.80 30.90 25.09
N GLN A 217 -10.86 30.87 25.91
CA GLN A 217 -11.65 29.66 26.14
C GLN A 217 -12.31 29.16 24.85
N LEU A 218 -12.88 30.06 24.05
CA LEU A 218 -13.47 29.70 22.76
C LEU A 218 -12.43 29.08 21.81
N LEU A 219 -11.20 29.62 21.78
CA LEU A 219 -10.10 29.05 20.99
C LEU A 219 -9.70 27.66 21.45
N ASP A 220 -9.66 27.43 22.76
CA ASP A 220 -9.35 26.11 23.34
C ASP A 220 -10.44 25.08 23.00
N GLU A 221 -11.72 25.46 23.05
CA GLU A 221 -12.85 24.62 22.64
C GLU A 221 -12.76 24.25 21.15
N VAL A 222 -12.48 25.23 20.29
CA VAL A 222 -12.31 25.00 18.84
C VAL A 222 -11.14 24.05 18.56
N ASP A 223 -10.00 24.22 19.23
CA ASP A 223 -8.85 23.32 19.06
C ASP A 223 -9.16 21.89 19.54
N GLN A 224 -9.91 21.75 20.62
CA GLN A 224 -10.38 20.45 21.10
C GLN A 224 -11.32 19.76 20.11
N ASP A 225 -12.28 20.49 19.54
CA ASP A 225 -13.19 19.99 18.51
C ASP A 225 -12.44 19.55 17.24
N PHE A 226 -11.46 20.34 16.80
CA PHE A 226 -10.61 19.97 15.66
C PHE A 226 -9.82 18.69 15.92
N LYS A 227 -9.21 18.55 17.10
CA LYS A 227 -8.51 17.33 17.51
C LYS A 227 -9.45 16.12 17.50
N GLN A 228 -10.66 16.27 18.02
CA GLN A 228 -11.65 15.20 18.02
C GLN A 228 -12.06 14.79 16.60
N LYS A 229 -12.39 15.75 15.72
CA LYS A 229 -12.76 15.46 14.33
C LYS A 229 -11.64 14.76 13.56
N ILE A 230 -10.38 15.15 13.78
CA ILE A 230 -9.23 14.47 13.18
C ILE A 230 -9.18 13.00 13.64
N GLN A 231 -9.40 12.73 14.93
CA GLN A 231 -9.43 11.37 15.45
C GLN A 231 -10.59 10.56 14.86
N GLU A 232 -11.79 11.13 14.79
CA GLU A 232 -12.98 10.49 14.23
C GLU A 232 -12.79 10.14 12.75
N GLU A 233 -12.33 11.07 11.92
CA GLU A 233 -12.04 10.80 10.50
C GLU A 233 -10.91 9.79 10.34
N THR A 234 -9.87 9.82 11.19
CA THR A 234 -8.82 8.80 11.19
C THR A 234 -9.36 7.40 11.48
N GLN A 235 -10.25 7.28 12.47
CA GLN A 235 -10.92 6.01 12.80
C GLN A 235 -11.83 5.55 11.67
N LYS A 236 -12.57 6.45 11.03
CA LYS A 236 -13.45 6.16 9.90
C LYS A 236 -12.68 5.65 8.69
N ILE A 237 -11.54 6.27 8.37
CA ILE A 237 -10.62 5.79 7.32
C ILE A 237 -10.13 4.38 7.66
N MET A 238 -9.71 4.14 8.91
CA MET A 238 -9.25 2.82 9.36
C MET A 238 -10.34 1.76 9.27
N ALA A 239 -11.57 2.08 9.68
CA ALA A 239 -12.72 1.18 9.59
C ALA A 239 -13.09 0.87 8.12
N SER A 240 -13.08 1.88 7.24
CA SER A 240 -13.33 1.69 5.81
C SER A 240 -12.25 0.82 5.16
N LEU A 241 -11.00 0.96 5.57
CA LEU A 241 -9.89 0.11 5.08
C LEU A 241 -10.03 -1.34 5.56
N LEU A 242 -10.55 -1.57 6.77
CA LEU A 242 -10.77 -2.91 7.32
C LEU A 242 -12.03 -3.59 6.75
N ALA A 243 -13.07 -2.82 6.42
CA ALA A 243 -14.31 -3.33 5.83
C ALA A 243 -14.23 -3.57 4.31
N GLY A 244 -13.21 -3.02 3.65
CA GLY A 244 -12.92 -3.23 2.22
C GLY A 244 -11.98 -4.41 1.92
N ILE A 245 -11.66 -5.21 2.94
CA ILE A 245 -10.88 -6.48 2.86
C ILE A 245 -11.86 -7.62 3.14
#